data_AF-A0AAV4K458-F1
#
_entry.id   AF-A0AAV4K458-F1
#
_cell.length_a   1.000
_cell.length_b   1.000
_cell.length_c   1.000
_cell.angle_alpha   90.00
_cell.angle_beta   90.00
_cell.angle_gamma   90.00
#
_symmetry.space_group_name_H-M   'P 1'
#
loop_
_entity.id
_entity.type
_entity.pdbx_description
1 polymer ?
#
loop_
_entity_poly.entity_id
_entity_poly.type
_entity_poly.pdbx_seq_one_letter_code
_entity_poly.pdbx_strand_id
1 'polypeptide(L)'
;MSGILWLALDGVGHPQDAPPGSVWEQDLPTLRAVVDAGLALDATLGVPGLPQSGTGQSCWLTGTDAVRVMGEHFGPVPGPTLQALLRERGLPRRLTEAGGRAALVNAYAPAYLAGGGRRNRLGCFPYAFQAAGLALNPPDVPALEPGLGLAYSSPWTPTGPEEHVLRLGEALAGALGAYDLLVADLWLGDLLGHQGRDGAPPEVRTAGRAYLRRVDRLLTGAVQAGARVVLSSDHGNLENLNVKSHTLARVPLGAVGLPPLPHPPVADIVQGGEQVGRWLGLP
;
A
#
# COMPACT_ATOMS: atom_id res chain seq x y z
N MET A 1 -14.24 -4.94 -18.59
CA MET A 1 -13.83 -3.65 -17.97
C MET A 1 -12.31 -3.68 -17.82
N SER A 2 -11.59 -2.59 -17.99
CA SER A 2 -10.15 -2.58 -17.68
C SER A 2 -9.97 -2.74 -16.18
N GLY A 3 -9.03 -3.60 -15.76
CA GLY A 3 -8.73 -3.86 -14.36
C GLY A 3 -8.20 -2.62 -13.62
N ILE A 4 -8.00 -2.78 -12.31
CA ILE A 4 -7.48 -1.75 -11.42
C ILE A 4 -6.07 -2.14 -10.96
N LEU A 5 -5.12 -1.21 -11.04
CA LEU A 5 -3.85 -1.30 -10.32
C LEU A 5 -3.98 -0.57 -8.97
N TRP A 6 -3.78 -1.28 -7.88
CA TRP A 6 -3.79 -0.72 -6.54
C TRP A 6 -2.38 -0.64 -5.98
N LEU A 7 -1.88 0.59 -5.80
CA LEU A 7 -0.64 0.87 -5.09
C LEU A 7 -0.96 1.10 -3.60
N ALA A 8 -0.67 0.09 -2.77
CA ALA A 8 -0.86 0.14 -1.33
C ALA A 8 0.47 0.49 -0.64
N LEU A 9 0.58 1.72 -0.13
CA LEU A 9 1.75 2.20 0.59
C LEU A 9 1.69 1.79 2.07
N ASP A 10 2.79 1.28 2.62
CA ASP A 10 2.92 1.03 4.07
C ASP A 10 3.60 2.24 4.73
N GLY A 11 2.96 2.83 5.74
CA GLY A 11 3.55 3.88 6.56
C GLY A 11 3.79 5.21 5.84
N VAL A 12 2.85 5.69 5.01
CA VAL A 12 2.94 6.97 4.31
C VAL A 12 1.76 7.88 4.68
N GLY A 13 1.98 8.78 5.63
CA GLY A 13 0.99 9.77 6.05
C GLY A 13 0.77 10.88 5.03
N HIS A 14 -0.40 11.49 5.12
CA HIS A 14 -0.87 12.53 4.22
C HIS A 14 0.00 13.78 4.37
N PRO A 15 0.39 14.44 3.27
CA PRO A 15 1.23 15.65 3.27
C PRO A 15 0.69 16.83 4.08
N GLN A 16 -0.63 16.96 4.20
CA GLN A 16 -1.25 18.04 4.99
C GLN A 16 -0.93 17.92 6.48
N ASP A 17 -0.59 16.72 6.94
CA ASP A 17 -0.26 16.43 8.33
C ASP A 17 1.26 16.27 8.52
N ALA A 18 2.05 16.48 7.46
CA ALA A 18 3.50 16.34 7.49
C ALA A 18 4.18 17.61 8.06
N PRO A 19 5.21 17.47 8.91
CA PRO A 19 5.97 18.61 9.42
C PRO A 19 6.84 19.25 8.32
N PRO A 20 7.31 20.50 8.54
CA PRO A 20 8.32 21.12 7.70
C PRO A 20 9.58 20.25 7.56
N GLY A 21 10.18 20.23 6.37
CA GLY A 21 11.35 19.41 6.04
C GLY A 21 11.04 17.93 5.78
N SER A 22 9.76 17.56 5.68
CA SER A 22 9.32 16.19 5.39
C SER A 22 9.76 15.70 4.01
N VAL A 23 9.60 14.40 3.76
CA VAL A 23 9.91 13.78 2.46
C VAL A 23 8.98 14.27 1.34
N TRP A 24 7.86 14.93 1.67
CA TRP A 24 6.90 15.47 0.71
C TRP A 24 7.35 16.78 0.06
N GLU A 25 8.30 17.51 0.67
CA GLU A 25 8.75 18.83 0.18
C GLU A 25 9.73 18.73 -1.01
N GLN A 26 9.27 18.12 -2.11
CA GLN A 26 9.97 17.95 -3.38
C GLN A 26 8.95 17.91 -4.52
N ASP A 27 9.43 17.97 -5.75
CA ASP A 27 8.57 17.78 -6.91
C ASP A 27 8.22 16.29 -7.10
N LEU A 28 6.92 15.98 -7.16
CA LEU A 28 6.34 14.65 -7.37
C LEU A 28 5.08 14.83 -8.23
N PRO A 29 5.21 15.17 -9.52
CA PRO A 29 4.12 15.77 -10.30
C PRO A 29 2.88 14.88 -10.43
N THR A 30 3.05 13.56 -10.52
CA THR A 30 1.92 12.64 -10.65
C THR A 30 1.39 12.23 -9.27
N LEU A 31 2.28 11.90 -8.35
CA LEU A 31 1.90 11.48 -7.00
C LEU A 31 1.22 12.60 -6.21
N ARG A 32 1.73 13.85 -6.28
CA ARG A 32 1.05 15.02 -5.69
C ARG A 32 -0.31 15.24 -6.31
N ALA A 33 -0.42 15.22 -7.63
CA ALA A 33 -1.69 15.45 -8.31
C ALA A 33 -2.76 14.44 -7.86
N VAL A 34 -2.39 13.16 -7.71
CA VAL A 34 -3.30 12.10 -7.26
C VAL A 34 -3.67 12.23 -5.78
N VAL A 35 -2.69 12.54 -4.91
CA VAL A 35 -2.93 12.73 -3.47
C VAL A 35 -3.78 13.97 -3.21
N ASP A 36 -3.46 15.10 -3.85
CA ASP A 36 -4.11 16.39 -3.62
C ASP A 36 -5.54 16.45 -4.19
N ALA A 37 -5.84 15.69 -5.24
CA ALA A 37 -7.20 15.49 -5.74
C ALA A 37 -8.00 14.43 -4.96
N GLY A 38 -7.33 13.68 -4.07
CA GLY A 38 -7.89 12.60 -3.29
C GLY A 38 -8.46 13.02 -1.93
N LEU A 39 -8.46 12.09 -0.98
CA LEU A 39 -8.91 12.29 0.40
C LEU A 39 -7.80 11.97 1.40
N ALA A 40 -7.84 12.66 2.53
CA ALA A 40 -7.04 12.36 3.72
C ALA A 40 -7.92 11.58 4.72
N LEU A 41 -7.70 10.28 4.83
CA LEU A 41 -8.51 9.35 5.61
C LEU A 41 -7.97 9.17 7.03
N ASP A 42 -8.87 9.03 8.00
CA ASP A 42 -8.50 8.65 9.36
C ASP A 42 -8.06 7.18 9.42
N ALA A 43 -6.84 6.95 9.91
CA ALA A 43 -6.30 5.62 10.19
C ALA A 43 -6.41 5.23 11.68
N THR A 44 -6.82 6.16 12.55
CA THR A 44 -6.94 5.94 14.00
C THR A 44 -8.23 5.21 14.38
N LEU A 45 -9.29 5.39 13.57
CA LEU A 45 -10.63 4.83 13.79
C LEU A 45 -11.22 5.20 15.16
N GLY A 46 -10.72 6.29 15.77
CA GLY A 46 -11.05 6.71 17.12
C GLY A 46 -10.63 5.71 18.22
N VAL A 47 -9.76 4.75 17.91
CA VAL A 47 -9.25 3.77 18.90
C VAL A 47 -7.90 4.25 19.45
N PRO A 48 -7.70 4.26 20.79
CA PRO A 48 -6.44 4.66 21.38
C PRO A 48 -5.24 3.84 20.88
N GLY A 49 -4.09 4.50 20.74
CA GLY A 49 -2.87 3.91 20.21
C GLY A 49 -2.48 4.48 18.85
N LEU A 50 -1.33 4.05 18.34
CA LEU A 50 -0.86 4.45 17.01
C LEU A 50 -1.34 3.42 15.98
N PRO A 51 -1.88 3.85 14.83
CA PRO A 51 -2.19 2.97 13.71
C PRO A 51 -1.03 2.04 13.35
N GLN A 52 -1.33 0.78 12.99
CA GLN A 52 -0.35 -0.27 12.68
C GLN A 52 -0.68 -0.95 11.34
N SER A 53 0.32 -1.46 10.61
CA SER A 53 0.13 -2.08 9.29
C SER A 53 -0.82 -3.27 9.32
N GLY A 54 -0.77 -4.12 10.35
CA GLY A 54 -1.59 -5.33 10.42
C GLY A 54 -3.10 -5.03 10.39
N THR A 55 -3.57 -4.18 11.30
CA THR A 55 -4.96 -3.74 11.36
C THR A 55 -5.31 -2.78 10.22
N GLY A 56 -4.40 -1.86 9.84
CA GLY A 56 -4.64 -0.92 8.75
C GLY A 56 -4.84 -1.60 7.40
N GLN A 57 -3.93 -2.50 7.01
CA GLN A 57 -4.06 -3.29 5.79
C GLN A 57 -5.27 -4.22 5.84
N SER A 58 -5.60 -4.77 7.02
CA SER A 58 -6.81 -5.59 7.17
C SER A 58 -8.09 -4.77 6.96
N CYS A 59 -8.13 -3.50 7.39
CA CYS A 59 -9.26 -2.61 7.11
C CYS A 59 -9.44 -2.41 5.60
N TRP A 60 -8.35 -2.08 4.90
CA TRP A 60 -8.35 -1.92 3.44
C TRP A 60 -8.77 -3.19 2.70
N LEU A 61 -8.23 -4.35 3.11
CA LEU A 61 -8.50 -5.62 2.45
C LEU A 61 -9.89 -6.17 2.73
N THR A 62 -10.58 -5.73 3.78
CA THR A 62 -11.87 -6.35 4.17
C THR A 62 -13.05 -5.39 4.20
N GLY A 63 -12.82 -4.08 4.22
CA GLY A 63 -13.86 -3.09 4.52
C GLY A 63 -14.48 -3.31 5.90
N THR A 64 -13.72 -3.86 6.85
CA THR A 64 -14.15 -4.09 8.23
C THR A 64 -13.19 -3.40 9.18
N ASP A 65 -13.70 -2.84 10.28
CA ASP A 65 -12.87 -2.24 11.33
C ASP A 65 -12.06 -3.30 12.07
N ALA A 66 -10.88 -3.62 11.53
CA ALA A 66 -9.99 -4.61 12.09
C ALA A 66 -9.38 -4.18 13.42
N VAL A 67 -9.30 -2.88 13.69
CA VAL A 67 -8.81 -2.34 14.97
C VAL A 67 -9.80 -2.67 16.08
N ARG A 68 -11.10 -2.43 15.87
CA ARG A 68 -12.15 -2.83 16.82
C ARG A 68 -12.27 -4.35 16.97
N VAL A 69 -12.08 -5.11 15.89
CA VAL A 69 -12.04 -6.58 15.95
C VAL A 69 -10.88 -7.08 16.83
N MET A 70 -9.72 -6.41 16.78
CA MET A 70 -8.57 -6.74 17.63
C MET A 70 -8.67 -6.16 19.05
N GLY A 71 -9.42 -5.07 19.23
CA GLY A 71 -9.48 -4.29 20.45
C GLY A 71 -8.34 -3.27 20.60
N GLU A 72 -7.36 -3.29 19.69
CA GLU A 72 -6.21 -2.40 19.65
C GLU A 72 -5.62 -2.34 18.24
N HIS A 73 -4.77 -1.34 17.98
CA HIS A 73 -3.95 -1.31 16.77
C HIS A 73 -2.88 -2.40 16.84
N PHE A 74 -2.76 -3.22 15.81
CA PHE A 74 -1.90 -4.41 15.84
C PHE A 74 -1.20 -4.64 14.50
N GLY A 75 0.04 -5.13 14.52
CA GLY A 75 0.79 -5.42 13.30
C GLY A 75 2.27 -5.66 13.55
N PRO A 76 3.06 -5.88 12.48
CA PRO A 76 2.67 -5.83 11.06
C PRO A 76 2.12 -7.17 10.51
N VAL A 77 2.43 -8.31 11.15
CA VAL A 77 1.99 -9.65 10.69
C VAL A 77 0.62 -9.99 11.29
N PRO A 78 -0.39 -10.44 10.51
CA PRO A 78 -1.69 -10.80 11.03
C PRO A 78 -1.62 -12.01 11.97
N GLY A 79 -2.09 -11.82 13.21
CA GLY A 79 -2.34 -12.89 14.18
C GLY A 79 -3.58 -13.71 13.82
N PRO A 80 -3.94 -14.76 14.61
CA PRO A 80 -5.05 -15.65 14.30
C PRO A 80 -6.39 -14.96 14.04
N THR A 81 -6.70 -13.90 14.80
CA THR A 81 -7.94 -13.12 14.64
C THR A 81 -7.98 -12.41 13.28
N LEU A 82 -6.94 -11.65 12.92
CA LEU A 82 -6.85 -10.99 11.62
C LEU A 82 -6.79 -11.99 10.46
N GLN A 83 -6.11 -13.12 10.65
CA GLN A 83 -6.09 -14.21 9.68
C GLN A 83 -7.48 -14.79 9.41
N ALA A 84 -8.31 -14.95 10.44
CA ALA A 84 -9.71 -15.36 10.27
C ALA A 84 -10.49 -14.32 9.47
N LEU A 85 -10.38 -13.04 9.84
CA LEU A 85 -11.02 -11.93 9.14
C LEU A 85 -10.60 -11.85 7.66
N LEU A 86 -9.31 -11.90 7.37
CA LEU A 86 -8.77 -11.85 6.00
C LEU A 86 -9.23 -13.06 5.16
N ARG A 87 -9.31 -14.26 5.75
CA ARG A 87 -9.77 -15.47 5.05
C ARG A 87 -11.26 -15.43 4.73
N GLU A 88 -12.06 -14.79 5.57
CA GLU A 88 -13.50 -14.69 5.41
C GLU A 88 -13.89 -13.52 4.48
N ARG A 89 -13.25 -12.36 4.65
CA ARG A 89 -13.70 -11.08 4.07
C ARG A 89 -12.68 -10.43 3.14
N GLY A 90 -11.52 -11.04 2.93
CA GLY A 90 -10.46 -10.50 2.10
C GLY A 90 -10.90 -10.21 0.67
N LEU A 91 -10.53 -9.04 0.16
CA LEU A 91 -10.85 -8.56 -1.16
C LEU A 91 -10.42 -9.54 -2.27
N PRO A 92 -9.21 -10.15 -2.23
CA PRO A 92 -8.82 -11.13 -3.25
C PRO A 92 -9.78 -12.32 -3.31
N ARG A 93 -10.24 -12.81 -2.15
CA ARG A 93 -11.23 -13.90 -2.08
C ARG A 93 -12.56 -13.48 -2.67
N ARG A 94 -13.10 -12.33 -2.21
CA ARG A 94 -14.40 -11.83 -2.68
C ARG A 94 -14.39 -11.62 -4.20
N LEU A 95 -13.28 -11.13 -4.74
CA LEU A 95 -13.13 -10.94 -6.18
C LEU A 95 -13.08 -12.28 -6.94
N THR A 96 -12.33 -13.27 -6.45
CA THR A 96 -12.23 -14.58 -7.11
C THR A 96 -13.53 -15.39 -7.02
N GLU A 97 -14.25 -15.30 -5.91
CA GLU A 97 -15.58 -15.90 -5.75
C GLU A 97 -16.62 -15.27 -6.70
N ALA A 98 -16.44 -14.00 -7.05
CA ALA A 98 -17.24 -13.30 -8.06
C ALA A 98 -16.77 -13.58 -9.51
N GLY A 99 -15.78 -14.45 -9.71
CA GLY A 99 -15.25 -14.82 -11.03
C GLY A 99 -14.19 -13.86 -11.58
N GLY A 100 -13.73 -12.89 -10.79
CA GLY A 100 -12.66 -11.95 -11.17
C GLY A 100 -11.26 -12.53 -10.96
N ARG A 101 -10.26 -11.91 -11.59
CA ARG A 101 -8.84 -12.28 -11.51
C ARG A 101 -8.04 -11.25 -10.73
N ALA A 102 -7.33 -11.70 -9.71
CA ALA A 102 -6.42 -10.86 -8.91
C ALA A 102 -4.99 -11.40 -8.91
N ALA A 103 -4.00 -10.52 -8.84
CA ALA A 103 -2.63 -10.89 -8.48
C ALA A 103 -1.96 -9.84 -7.58
N LEU A 104 -1.09 -10.34 -6.71
CA LEU A 104 -0.15 -9.53 -5.94
C LEU A 104 1.15 -9.48 -6.73
N VAL A 105 1.57 -8.30 -7.15
CA VAL A 105 2.66 -8.13 -8.13
C VAL A 105 4.05 -8.25 -7.48
N ASN A 106 4.09 -8.25 -6.15
CA ASN A 106 5.32 -8.29 -5.37
C ASN A 106 6.15 -9.55 -5.64
N ALA A 107 7.44 -9.34 -5.81
CA ALA A 107 8.45 -10.39 -5.89
C ALA A 107 8.93 -10.77 -4.49
N TYR A 108 8.62 -11.99 -4.05
CA TYR A 108 9.05 -12.54 -2.78
C TYR A 108 10.21 -13.50 -2.96
N ALA A 109 11.31 -13.28 -2.23
CA ALA A 109 12.44 -14.20 -2.23
C ALA A 109 12.02 -15.59 -1.69
N PRO A 110 12.58 -16.70 -2.20
CA PRO A 110 12.26 -18.04 -1.70
C PRO A 110 12.43 -18.19 -0.19
N ALA A 111 13.41 -17.51 0.42
CA ALA A 111 13.61 -17.51 1.87
C ALA A 111 12.45 -16.87 2.66
N TYR A 112 11.79 -15.85 2.09
CA TYR A 112 10.58 -15.24 2.68
C TYR A 112 9.41 -16.23 2.65
N LEU A 113 9.27 -16.96 1.54
CA LEU A 113 8.22 -17.95 1.33
C LEU A 113 8.45 -19.26 2.12
N ALA A 114 9.71 -19.66 2.31
CA ALA A 114 10.11 -20.90 2.97
C ALA A 114 9.98 -20.88 4.50
N GLY A 115 9.50 -19.79 5.09
CA GLY A 115 9.29 -19.64 6.53
C GLY A 115 8.18 -20.56 7.08
N GLY A 116 8.44 -21.86 7.16
CA GLY A 116 7.49 -22.93 7.50
C GLY A 116 7.63 -23.47 8.91
N GLY A 117 7.25 -22.68 9.91
CA GLY A 117 6.90 -23.17 11.25
C GLY A 117 5.38 -23.24 11.45
N ARG A 118 4.89 -23.54 12.67
CA ARG A 118 3.44 -23.49 13.00
C ARG A 118 2.82 -22.09 12.97
N ARG A 119 3.60 -21.02 12.75
CA ARG A 119 3.15 -19.61 12.83
C ARG A 119 3.36 -18.90 11.50
N ASN A 120 2.35 -18.14 11.07
CA ASN A 120 2.40 -17.28 9.89
C ASN A 120 3.51 -16.21 10.01
N ARG A 121 4.19 -15.91 8.90
CA ARG A 121 5.17 -14.82 8.78
C ARG A 121 4.86 -13.84 7.67
N LEU A 122 3.81 -14.10 6.88
CA LEU A 122 3.39 -13.25 5.78
C LEU A 122 2.64 -12.04 6.32
N GLY A 123 2.88 -10.86 5.74
CA GLY A 123 2.05 -9.67 5.96
C GLY A 123 0.61 -9.86 5.46
N CYS A 124 -0.25 -8.87 5.66
CA CYS A 124 -1.69 -9.02 5.38
C CYS A 124 -1.98 -9.27 3.90
N PHE A 125 -1.31 -8.57 2.98
CA PHE A 125 -1.47 -8.78 1.54
C PHE A 125 -1.09 -10.20 1.09
N PRO A 126 0.17 -10.67 1.26
CA PRO A 126 0.53 -12.02 0.83
C PRO A 126 -0.29 -13.10 1.52
N TYR A 127 -0.68 -12.89 2.79
CA TYR A 127 -1.60 -13.79 3.48
C TYR A 127 -2.98 -13.86 2.82
N ALA A 128 -3.61 -12.70 2.55
CA ALA A 128 -4.94 -12.63 1.96
C ALA A 128 -5.00 -13.23 0.56
N PHE A 129 -3.96 -13.02 -0.25
CA PHE A 129 -3.85 -13.62 -1.59
C PHE A 129 -3.72 -15.15 -1.51
N GLN A 130 -2.87 -15.68 -0.63
CA GLN A 130 -2.77 -17.14 -0.43
C GLN A 130 -4.07 -17.73 0.13
N ALA A 131 -4.73 -17.04 1.06
CA ALA A 131 -6.01 -17.48 1.62
C ALA A 131 -7.13 -17.53 0.57
N ALA A 132 -7.02 -16.74 -0.50
CA ALA A 132 -7.89 -16.77 -1.67
C ALA A 132 -7.51 -17.83 -2.72
N GLY A 133 -6.47 -18.64 -2.46
CA GLY A 133 -5.99 -19.67 -3.38
C GLY A 133 -5.08 -19.15 -4.49
N LEU A 134 -4.61 -17.90 -4.40
CA LEU A 134 -3.75 -17.27 -5.41
C LEU A 134 -2.27 -17.52 -5.11
N ALA A 135 -1.49 -17.76 -6.16
CA ALA A 135 -0.06 -17.94 -6.05
C ALA A 135 0.64 -16.61 -5.71
N LEU A 136 1.68 -16.68 -4.89
CA LEU A 136 2.67 -15.60 -4.76
C LEU A 136 3.73 -15.79 -5.84
N ASN A 137 4.29 -14.70 -6.37
CA ASN A 137 5.16 -14.70 -7.55
C ASN A 137 4.53 -15.34 -8.82
N PRO A 138 3.31 -14.94 -9.24
CA PRO A 138 2.74 -15.45 -10.48
C PRO A 138 3.65 -15.11 -11.68
N PRO A 139 4.06 -16.11 -12.50
CA PRO A 139 5.10 -15.94 -13.52
C PRO A 139 4.66 -15.08 -14.72
N ASP A 140 3.36 -14.89 -14.89
CA ASP A 140 2.71 -14.12 -15.96
C ASP A 140 2.44 -12.66 -15.58
N VAL A 141 2.82 -12.24 -14.38
CA VAL A 141 2.66 -10.87 -13.88
C VAL A 141 4.03 -10.20 -13.77
N PRO A 142 4.20 -8.95 -14.23
CA PRO A 142 5.44 -8.22 -14.04
C PRO A 142 5.83 -8.16 -12.56
N ALA A 143 6.99 -8.69 -12.23
CA ALA A 143 7.48 -8.77 -10.86
C ALA A 143 7.93 -7.38 -10.37
N LEU A 144 7.41 -6.97 -9.21
CA LEU A 144 7.75 -5.71 -8.57
C LEU A 144 8.54 -5.96 -7.29
N GLU A 145 9.72 -5.35 -7.18
CA GLU A 145 10.42 -5.25 -5.90
C GLU A 145 9.89 -4.04 -5.11
N PRO A 146 9.42 -4.22 -3.87
CA PRO A 146 8.84 -3.12 -3.07
C PRO A 146 9.80 -1.99 -2.74
N GLY A 147 11.12 -2.24 -2.82
CA GLY A 147 12.12 -1.19 -2.72
C GLY A 147 12.17 -0.25 -3.94
N LEU A 148 11.50 -0.61 -5.05
CA LEU A 148 11.43 0.14 -6.30
C LEU A 148 12.81 0.57 -6.81
N GLY A 149 13.79 -0.32 -6.74
CA GLY A 149 15.17 -0.02 -7.13
C GLY A 149 15.98 0.72 -6.07
N LEU A 150 15.62 0.59 -4.79
CA LEU A 150 16.44 0.95 -3.62
C LEU A 150 16.74 -0.31 -2.80
N ALA A 151 17.95 -0.39 -2.23
CA ALA A 151 18.30 -1.42 -1.27
C ALA A 151 17.50 -1.29 0.04
N TYR A 152 17.26 -2.39 0.74
CA TYR A 152 16.49 -2.42 2.00
C TYR A 152 17.30 -2.03 3.25
N SER A 153 18.60 -1.77 3.11
CA SER A 153 19.49 -1.45 4.22
C SER A 153 20.23 -0.15 3.96
N SER A 154 20.55 0.58 5.04
CA SER A 154 21.42 1.76 4.98
C SER A 154 22.70 1.45 4.17
N PRO A 155 23.10 2.31 3.21
CA PRO A 155 22.56 3.66 2.94
C PRO A 155 21.42 3.73 1.91
N TRP A 156 20.65 2.65 1.71
CA TRP A 156 19.54 2.52 0.75
C TRP A 156 19.94 2.88 -0.68
N THR A 157 21.13 2.43 -1.07
CA THR A 157 21.72 2.71 -2.38
C THR A 157 20.75 2.32 -3.50
N PRO A 158 20.59 3.16 -4.54
CA PRO A 158 19.88 2.77 -5.75
C PRO A 158 20.45 1.48 -6.35
N THR A 159 19.59 0.48 -6.54
CA THR A 159 19.91 -0.78 -7.22
C THR A 159 19.53 -0.74 -8.70
N GLY A 160 18.77 0.29 -9.11
CA GLY A 160 18.40 0.53 -10.50
C GLY A 160 17.98 1.98 -10.76
N PRO A 161 17.91 2.39 -12.04
CA PRO A 161 17.48 3.73 -12.42
C PRO A 161 15.97 3.90 -12.22
N GLU A 162 15.54 5.11 -11.87
CA GLU A 162 14.13 5.50 -11.73
C GLU A 162 13.31 5.27 -13.01
N GLU A 163 13.96 5.30 -14.17
CA GLU A 163 13.35 5.01 -15.46
C GLU A 163 12.90 3.54 -15.62
N HIS A 164 13.56 2.59 -14.94
CA HIS A 164 13.07 1.21 -14.89
C HIS A 164 11.75 1.14 -14.12
N VAL A 165 11.61 1.91 -13.04
CA VAL A 165 10.38 1.95 -12.23
C VAL A 165 9.21 2.50 -13.04
N LEU A 166 9.44 3.51 -13.88
CA LEU A 166 8.42 4.00 -14.81
C LEU A 166 7.97 2.88 -15.77
N ARG A 167 8.92 2.21 -16.44
CA ARG A 167 8.58 1.11 -17.37
C ARG A 167 7.87 -0.05 -16.68
N LEU A 168 8.15 -0.30 -15.40
CA LEU A 168 7.41 -1.28 -14.62
C LEU A 168 5.95 -0.87 -14.45
N GLY A 169 5.66 0.42 -14.23
CA GLY A 169 4.30 0.96 -14.20
C GLY A 169 3.56 0.74 -15.53
N GLU A 170 4.22 0.98 -16.66
CA GLU A 170 3.68 0.71 -17.99
C GLU A 170 3.39 -0.79 -18.20
N ALA A 171 4.32 -1.66 -17.79
CA ALA A 171 4.17 -3.11 -17.90
C ALA A 171 3.00 -3.64 -17.06
N LEU A 172 2.83 -3.12 -15.83
CA LEU A 172 1.70 -3.46 -14.97
C LEU A 172 0.37 -2.99 -15.57
N ALA A 173 0.34 -1.80 -16.18
CA ALA A 173 -0.84 -1.33 -16.92
C ALA A 173 -1.21 -2.26 -18.08
N GLY A 174 -0.22 -2.75 -18.83
CA GLY A 174 -0.44 -3.74 -19.89
C GLY A 174 -0.98 -5.08 -19.37
N ALA A 175 -0.51 -5.54 -18.21
CA ALA A 175 -0.96 -6.77 -17.57
C ALA A 175 -2.44 -6.73 -17.12
N LEU A 176 -3.04 -5.55 -16.92
CA LEU A 176 -4.46 -5.40 -16.60
C LEU A 176 -5.40 -5.87 -17.73
N GLY A 177 -4.90 -6.19 -18.93
CA GLY A 177 -5.69 -6.91 -19.94
C GLY A 177 -6.06 -8.34 -19.49
N ALA A 178 -5.29 -8.92 -18.58
CA ALA A 178 -5.46 -10.27 -18.05
C ALA A 178 -5.90 -10.30 -16.57
N TYR A 179 -6.15 -9.17 -15.94
CA TYR A 179 -6.47 -9.09 -14.50
C TYR A 179 -7.51 -8.00 -14.22
N ASP A 180 -8.42 -8.26 -13.28
CA ASP A 180 -9.39 -7.27 -12.80
C ASP A 180 -8.79 -6.44 -11.65
N LEU A 181 -7.83 -7.02 -10.92
CA LEU A 181 -7.09 -6.35 -9.84
C LEU A 181 -5.61 -6.78 -9.84
N LEU A 182 -4.71 -5.81 -9.92
CA LEU A 182 -3.30 -6.00 -9.57
C LEU A 182 -3.01 -5.16 -8.32
N VAL A 183 -2.35 -5.74 -7.32
CA VAL A 183 -2.00 -5.03 -6.08
C VAL A 183 -0.49 -5.00 -5.93
N ALA A 184 0.07 -3.83 -5.61
CA ALA A 184 1.45 -3.64 -5.19
C ALA A 184 1.48 -3.23 -3.72
N ASP A 185 2.02 -4.11 -2.87
CA ASP A 185 2.25 -3.89 -1.44
C ASP A 185 3.64 -3.23 -1.25
N LEU A 186 3.69 -1.94 -0.89
CA LEU A 186 4.91 -1.13 -0.95
C LEU A 186 5.39 -0.74 0.45
N TRP A 187 6.16 -1.63 1.08
CA TRP A 187 6.54 -1.51 2.49
C TRP A 187 7.84 -0.75 2.81
N LEU A 188 8.57 -0.24 1.81
CA LEU A 188 9.82 0.47 2.09
C LEU A 188 9.59 1.81 2.82
N GLY A 189 8.41 2.42 2.66
CA GLY A 189 8.04 3.66 3.38
C GLY A 189 8.09 3.48 4.90
N ASP A 190 7.40 2.47 5.40
CA ASP A 190 7.39 2.12 6.82
C ASP A 190 8.80 1.76 7.36
N LEU A 191 9.57 0.95 6.62
CA LEU A 191 10.94 0.60 6.99
C LEU A 191 11.82 1.84 7.21
N LEU A 192 11.71 2.83 6.32
CA LEU A 192 12.43 4.10 6.40
C LEU A 192 11.89 4.98 7.54
N GLY A 193 10.58 5.01 7.75
CA GLY A 193 9.95 5.73 8.85
C GLY A 193 10.48 5.27 10.22
N HIS A 194 10.66 3.97 10.41
CA HIS A 194 11.28 3.41 11.61
C HIS A 194 12.77 3.74 11.83
N GLN A 195 13.43 4.39 10.87
CA GLN A 195 14.77 4.95 11.04
C GLN A 195 14.75 6.41 11.52
N GLY A 196 13.56 7.02 11.60
CA GLY A 196 13.35 8.36 12.11
C GLY A 196 13.78 8.51 13.58
N ARG A 197 14.20 9.72 13.92
CA ARG A 197 14.63 10.16 15.25
C ARG A 197 14.76 11.68 15.24
N ASP A 198 14.87 12.28 16.41
CA ASP A 198 14.99 13.74 16.53
C ASP A 198 16.08 14.30 15.60
N GLY A 199 15.75 15.40 14.91
CA GLY A 199 16.58 15.99 13.85
C GLY A 199 16.51 15.30 12.48
N ALA A 200 15.81 14.18 12.34
CA ALA A 200 15.59 13.41 11.10
C ALA A 200 16.88 13.15 10.28
N PRO A 201 17.50 11.95 10.39
CA PRO A 201 18.80 11.67 9.78
C PRO A 201 18.85 12.02 8.28
N PRO A 202 19.84 12.80 7.81
CA PRO A 202 19.91 13.24 6.41
C PRO A 202 19.88 12.10 5.40
N GLU A 203 20.52 10.97 5.71
CA GLU A 203 20.56 9.76 4.88
C GLU A 203 19.18 9.11 4.76
N VAL A 204 18.41 9.05 5.85
CA VAL A 204 17.04 8.51 5.87
C VAL A 204 16.10 9.44 5.10
N ARG A 205 16.24 10.76 5.30
CA ARG A 205 15.46 11.76 4.56
C ARG A 205 15.73 11.69 3.05
N THR A 206 16.98 11.49 2.67
CA THR A 206 17.38 11.31 1.26
C THR A 206 16.78 10.04 0.68
N ALA A 207 16.84 8.93 1.41
CA ALA A 207 16.24 7.66 1.00
C ALA A 207 14.71 7.75 0.90
N GLY A 208 14.03 8.37 1.88
CA GLY A 208 12.58 8.58 1.86
C GLY A 208 12.13 9.45 0.68
N ARG A 209 12.89 10.51 0.38
CA ARG A 209 12.65 11.33 -0.82
C ARG A 209 12.84 10.53 -2.11
N ALA A 210 13.90 9.72 -2.19
CA ALA A 210 14.18 8.85 -3.33
C ALA A 210 13.12 7.76 -3.52
N TYR A 211 12.55 7.25 -2.43
CA TYR A 211 11.46 6.29 -2.46
C TYR A 211 10.17 6.93 -2.99
N LEU A 212 9.75 8.10 -2.49
CA LEU A 212 8.57 8.78 -3.02
C LEU A 212 8.70 9.16 -4.50
N ARG A 213 9.90 9.57 -4.96
CA ARG A 213 10.14 9.76 -6.40
C ARG A 213 9.92 8.48 -7.19
N ARG A 214 10.33 7.32 -6.68
CA ARG A 214 10.10 6.03 -7.34
C ARG A 214 8.64 5.62 -7.36
N VAL A 215 7.89 5.89 -6.29
CA VAL A 215 6.42 5.74 -6.29
C VAL A 215 5.79 6.65 -7.35
N ASP A 216 6.23 7.90 -7.44
CA ASP A 216 5.79 8.83 -8.49
C ASP A 216 6.10 8.32 -9.90
N ARG A 217 7.29 7.76 -10.15
CA ARG A 217 7.63 7.16 -11.45
C ARG A 217 6.78 5.94 -11.79
N LEU A 218 6.57 5.04 -10.82
CA LEU A 218 5.70 3.86 -11.00
C LEU A 218 4.28 4.29 -11.39
N LEU A 219 3.73 5.24 -10.63
CA LEU A 219 2.40 5.80 -10.87
C LEU A 219 2.33 6.52 -12.22
N THR A 220 3.36 7.29 -12.58
CA THR A 220 3.45 8.00 -13.87
C THR A 220 3.37 7.03 -15.04
N GLY A 221 4.17 5.95 -15.02
CA GLY A 221 4.15 4.95 -16.09
C GLY A 221 2.79 4.26 -16.22
N ALA A 222 2.18 3.89 -15.09
CA ALA A 222 0.86 3.28 -15.09
C ALA A 222 -0.23 4.21 -15.65
N VAL A 223 -0.25 5.47 -15.22
CA VAL A 223 -1.26 6.46 -15.66
C VAL A 223 -1.06 6.83 -17.13
N GLN A 224 0.17 7.04 -17.58
CA GLN A 224 0.48 7.35 -18.99
C GLN A 224 0.10 6.19 -19.93
N ALA A 225 0.22 4.94 -19.46
CA ALA A 225 -0.25 3.75 -20.16
C ALA A 225 -1.78 3.53 -20.05
N GLY A 226 -2.52 4.44 -19.41
CA GLY A 226 -3.98 4.42 -19.34
C GLY A 226 -4.57 3.49 -18.27
N ALA A 227 -3.79 3.07 -17.27
CA ALA A 227 -4.31 2.26 -16.17
C ALA A 227 -5.32 3.03 -15.31
N ARG A 228 -6.31 2.29 -14.79
CA ARG A 228 -7.13 2.75 -13.66
C ARG A 228 -6.34 2.45 -12.39
N VAL A 229 -6.08 3.47 -11.57
CA VAL A 229 -5.19 3.34 -10.40
C VAL A 229 -5.89 3.75 -9.12
N VAL A 230 -5.70 2.96 -8.06
CA VAL A 230 -5.96 3.35 -6.67
C VAL A 230 -4.62 3.52 -5.97
N LEU A 231 -4.48 4.60 -5.19
CA LEU A 231 -3.36 4.82 -4.28
C LEU A 231 -3.92 4.91 -2.86
N SER A 232 -3.39 4.13 -1.93
CA SER A 232 -3.76 4.23 -0.51
C SER A 232 -2.55 4.12 0.41
N SER A 233 -2.71 4.49 1.67
CA SER A 233 -1.81 4.04 2.75
C SER A 233 -2.59 3.54 3.96
N ASP A 234 -1.98 2.68 4.77
CA ASP A 234 -2.58 2.05 5.95
C ASP A 234 -2.36 2.86 7.24
N HIS A 235 -1.24 3.55 7.38
CA HIS A 235 -0.94 4.47 8.48
C HIS A 235 0.13 5.52 8.11
N GLY A 236 0.35 6.49 9.02
CA GLY A 236 1.46 7.44 8.94
C GLY A 236 2.76 6.92 9.58
N ASN A 237 3.90 7.31 8.99
CA ASN A 237 5.25 7.07 9.51
C ASN A 237 6.27 7.96 8.75
N LEU A 238 6.45 7.71 7.44
CA LEU A 238 7.48 8.32 6.59
C LEU A 238 7.37 9.85 6.48
N GLU A 239 6.18 10.41 6.61
CA GLU A 239 5.96 11.85 6.53
C GLU A 239 6.66 12.62 7.67
N ASN A 240 6.88 11.98 8.82
CA ASN A 240 7.55 12.58 9.97
C ASN A 240 8.74 11.75 10.47
N LEU A 241 9.90 11.95 9.82
CA LEU A 241 11.15 11.30 10.20
C LEU A 241 11.80 11.85 11.49
N ASN A 242 11.18 12.80 12.20
CA ASN A 242 11.69 13.28 13.49
C ASN A 242 11.32 12.35 14.65
N VAL A 243 10.46 11.36 14.41
CA VAL A 243 10.08 10.33 15.38
C VAL A 243 10.36 8.95 14.81
N LYS A 244 10.55 7.97 15.69
CA LYS A 244 10.79 6.56 15.30
C LYS A 244 9.49 5.75 15.16
N SER A 245 8.48 6.16 15.90
CA SER A 245 7.17 5.51 15.93
C SER A 245 6.36 5.89 14.70
N HIS A 246 5.28 5.16 14.47
CA HIS A 246 4.20 5.63 13.59
C HIS A 246 3.61 6.94 14.12
N THR A 247 2.76 7.57 13.32
CA THR A 247 2.11 8.84 13.66
C THR A 247 0.59 8.72 13.66
N LEU A 248 -0.07 9.81 14.04
CA LEU A 248 -1.52 9.98 13.94
C LEU A 248 -1.93 10.72 12.65
N ALA A 249 -1.02 10.84 11.68
CA ALA A 249 -1.33 11.48 10.42
C ALA A 249 -2.47 10.71 9.72
N ARG A 250 -3.38 11.45 9.10
CA ARG A 250 -4.31 10.87 8.13
C ARG A 250 -3.52 10.28 6.97
N VAL A 251 -4.13 9.41 6.18
CA VAL A 251 -3.46 8.71 5.07
C VAL A 251 -4.12 9.03 3.72
N PRO A 252 -3.38 9.02 2.62
CA PRO A 252 -3.95 9.30 1.31
C PRO A 252 -4.89 8.19 0.84
N LEU A 253 -5.98 8.58 0.19
CA LEU A 253 -6.71 7.79 -0.79
C LEU A 253 -6.83 8.62 -2.08
N GLY A 254 -6.18 8.16 -3.15
CA GLY A 254 -6.23 8.78 -4.47
C GLY A 254 -6.72 7.79 -5.53
N ALA A 255 -7.31 8.31 -6.60
CA ALA A 255 -7.90 7.51 -7.66
C ALA A 255 -7.71 8.16 -9.04
N VAL A 256 -7.35 7.37 -10.05
CA VAL A 256 -7.20 7.82 -11.45
C VAL A 256 -7.98 6.88 -12.37
N GLY A 257 -8.76 7.43 -13.31
CA GLY A 257 -9.56 6.62 -14.24
C GLY A 257 -10.71 5.85 -13.57
N LEU A 258 -11.12 6.26 -12.38
CA LEU A 258 -12.18 5.63 -11.58
C LEU A 258 -13.37 6.59 -11.42
N PRO A 259 -14.59 6.05 -11.19
CA PRO A 259 -15.72 6.89 -10.78
C PRO A 259 -15.35 7.77 -9.59
N PRO A 260 -15.88 9.01 -9.53
CA PRO A 260 -15.54 9.95 -8.47
C PRO A 260 -15.88 9.38 -7.09
N LEU A 261 -15.14 9.81 -6.09
CA LEU A 261 -15.39 9.47 -4.69
C LEU A 261 -16.78 9.99 -4.27
N PRO A 262 -17.50 9.25 -3.40
CA PRO A 262 -18.90 9.55 -3.07
C PRO A 262 -19.05 10.82 -2.22
N HIS A 263 -20.28 11.32 -2.15
CA HIS A 263 -20.71 12.37 -1.22
C HIS A 263 -21.88 11.85 -0.36
N PRO A 264 -21.79 11.82 1.00
CA PRO A 264 -20.68 12.32 1.81
C PRO A 264 -19.38 11.53 1.60
N PRO A 265 -18.21 12.17 1.84
CA PRO A 265 -16.92 11.58 1.54
C PRO A 265 -16.60 10.39 2.46
N VAL A 266 -15.83 9.46 1.91
CA VAL A 266 -15.11 8.42 2.66
C VAL A 266 -14.26 9.10 3.73
N ALA A 267 -14.45 8.72 4.99
CA ALA A 267 -13.83 9.39 6.14
C ALA A 267 -12.61 8.64 6.70
N ASP A 268 -12.57 7.32 6.53
CA ASP A 268 -11.58 6.45 7.17
C ASP A 268 -11.16 5.28 6.26
N ILE A 269 -10.11 4.57 6.68
CA ILE A 269 -9.54 3.44 5.91
C ILE A 269 -10.50 2.23 5.76
N VAL A 270 -11.51 2.09 6.61
CA VAL A 270 -12.53 1.02 6.49
C VAL A 270 -13.43 1.33 5.30
N GLN A 271 -13.98 2.54 5.28
CA GLN A 271 -14.78 3.03 4.15
C GLN A 271 -13.95 3.12 2.87
N GLY A 272 -12.65 3.38 2.99
CA GLY A 272 -11.70 3.30 1.88
C GLY A 272 -11.65 1.89 1.28
N GLY A 273 -11.48 0.86 2.12
CA GLY A 273 -11.52 -0.54 1.70
C GLY A 273 -12.85 -0.94 1.05
N GLU A 274 -13.97 -0.49 1.61
CA GLU A 274 -15.29 -0.66 0.98
C GLU A 274 -15.36 0.00 -0.41
N GLN A 275 -14.81 1.21 -0.55
CA GLN A 275 -14.81 1.94 -1.80
C GLN A 275 -13.98 1.24 -2.89
N VAL A 276 -12.85 0.63 -2.54
CA VAL A 276 -12.08 -0.22 -3.47
C VAL A 276 -12.93 -1.41 -3.93
N GLY A 277 -13.66 -2.05 -3.01
CA GLY A 277 -14.63 -3.10 -3.35
C GLY A 277 -15.71 -2.62 -4.33
N ARG A 278 -16.31 -1.45 -4.08
CA ARG A 278 -17.33 -0.85 -4.97
C ARG A 278 -16.79 -0.56 -6.37
N TRP A 279 -15.56 -0.06 -6.50
CA TRP A 279 -14.93 0.17 -7.81
C TRP A 279 -14.66 -1.12 -8.60
N LEU A 280 -14.53 -2.25 -7.91
CA LEU A 280 -14.44 -3.59 -8.48
C LEU A 280 -15.81 -4.24 -8.74
N GLY A 281 -16.92 -3.55 -8.43
CA GLY A 281 -18.28 -4.09 -8.60
C GLY A 281 -18.66 -5.13 -7.55
N LEU A 282 -17.96 -5.17 -6.41
CA LEU A 282 -18.27 -6.06 -5.30
C LEU A 282 -19.28 -5.40 -4.34
N PRO A 283 -20.18 -6.20 -3.72
CA PRO A 283 -21.13 -5.72 -2.73
C PRO A 283 -20.45 -5.26 -1.45
#